data_AF-R7WG01-F1
#
_entry.id   AF-R7WG01-F1
#
_cell.length_a   1.000
_cell.length_b   1.000
_cell.length_c   1.000
_cell.angle_alpha   90.00
_cell.angle_beta   90.00
_cell.angle_gamma   90.00
#
_symmetry.space_group_name_H-M   'P 1'
#
loop_
_entity.id
_entity.type
_entity.pdbx_description
1 polymer ?
#
loop_
_entity_poly.entity_id
_entity_poly.type
_entity_poly.pdbx_seq_one_letter_code
_entity_poly.pdbx_strand_id
1 'polypeptide(L)'
;MYLVRCTTKLFLFVFSTCAGQWLANPVTIDVFRCGAVLHRFCAHGCFCWEVFRSNKLLVLDARRIEFSTVALPPPPGPDVRKMAIVEAGGGRLGMLTISEHPEPGADHLLYAVQSKDANGTNQWQSKSVISLPENYRYGIMGVAGGYLLLTGYPEDDMPISYFSLNLQTFQVEWFCQTVCIMSNEFLPLAGETHSQLRAH
;
A
#
# COMPACT_ATOMS: atom_id res chain seq x y z
N MET A 1 -15.54 -11.14 -11.10
CA MET A 1 -14.81 -12.23 -10.41
C MET A 1 -14.98 -12.05 -8.92
N TYR A 2 -15.04 -13.14 -8.16
CA TYR A 2 -15.13 -13.13 -6.71
C TYR A 2 -14.12 -14.11 -6.13
N LEU A 3 -13.26 -13.63 -5.23
CA LEU A 3 -12.20 -14.43 -4.64
C LEU A 3 -12.54 -14.71 -3.17
N VAL A 4 -12.69 -16.00 -2.84
CA VAL A 4 -12.96 -16.47 -1.49
C VAL A 4 -11.72 -17.12 -0.92
N ARG A 5 -11.36 -16.73 0.31
CA ARG A 5 -10.27 -17.35 1.05
C ARG A 5 -10.82 -18.27 2.12
N CYS A 6 -10.37 -19.51 2.10
CA CYS A 6 -10.48 -20.46 3.20
C CYS A 6 -9.10 -20.64 3.86
N THR A 7 -9.04 -21.39 4.96
CA THR A 7 -7.81 -21.56 5.77
C THR A 7 -6.59 -21.98 4.96
N THR A 8 -6.77 -22.84 3.96
CA THR A 8 -5.69 -23.41 3.15
C THR A 8 -5.85 -23.20 1.66
N LYS A 9 -6.96 -22.60 1.21
CA LYS A 9 -7.32 -22.52 -0.21
C LYS A 9 -7.89 -21.16 -0.59
N LEU A 10 -7.60 -20.74 -1.82
CA LEU A 10 -8.29 -19.64 -2.48
C LEU A 10 -9.19 -20.23 -3.58
N PHE A 11 -10.42 -19.74 -3.64
CA PHE A 11 -11.40 -20.07 -4.67
C PHE A 11 -11.71 -18.82 -5.46
N LEU A 12 -11.49 -18.88 -6.77
CA LEU A 12 -11.86 -17.83 -7.70
C LEU A 12 -13.12 -18.24 -8.45
N PHE A 13 -14.20 -17.52 -8.19
CA PHE A 13 -15.45 -17.61 -8.91
C PHE A 13 -15.44 -16.57 -10.04
N VAL A 14 -15.73 -17.02 -11.26
CA VAL A 14 -15.76 -16.16 -12.44
C VAL A 14 -17.19 -16.06 -12.93
N PHE A 15 -17.66 -14.83 -13.14
CA PHE A 15 -18.97 -14.57 -13.73
C PHE A 15 -18.79 -14.37 -15.23
N SER A 16 -19.53 -15.15 -16.03
CA SER A 16 -19.57 -14.97 -17.48
C SER A 16 -20.65 -13.95 -17.81
N THR A 17 -20.24 -12.80 -18.32
CA THR A 17 -21.18 -11.77 -18.79
C THR A 17 -21.95 -12.23 -20.02
N CYS A 18 -21.30 -12.98 -20.94
CA CYS A 18 -21.93 -13.52 -22.14
C CYS A 18 -23.04 -14.54 -21.81
N ALA A 19 -22.82 -15.37 -20.78
CA ALA A 19 -23.80 -16.39 -20.38
C ALA A 19 -24.73 -15.92 -19.24
N GLY A 20 -24.49 -14.74 -18.66
CA GLY A 20 -25.24 -14.21 -17.53
C GLY A 20 -25.17 -15.05 -16.25
N GLN A 21 -24.16 -15.91 -16.09
CA GLN A 21 -24.07 -16.86 -14.99
C GLN A 21 -22.64 -17.07 -14.49
N TRP A 22 -22.51 -17.55 -13.26
CA TRP A 22 -21.23 -17.98 -12.70
C TRP A 22 -20.76 -19.27 -13.36
N LEU A 23 -19.45 -19.38 -13.60
CA LEU A 23 -18.86 -20.64 -14.05
C LEU A 23 -19.01 -21.69 -12.94
N ALA A 24 -19.46 -22.90 -13.29
CA ALA A 24 -19.76 -23.95 -12.34
C ALA A 24 -18.52 -24.43 -11.55
N ASN A 25 -17.34 -24.37 -12.17
CA ASN A 25 -16.09 -24.84 -11.57
C ASN A 25 -15.23 -23.65 -11.13
N PRO A 26 -15.08 -23.40 -9.83
CA PRO A 26 -14.17 -22.36 -9.34
C PRO A 26 -12.71 -22.79 -9.55
N VAL A 27 -11.84 -21.84 -9.89
CA VAL A 27 -10.40 -22.09 -9.91
C VAL A 27 -9.90 -22.12 -8.47
N THR A 28 -9.24 -23.22 -8.10
CA THR A 28 -8.77 -23.45 -6.72
C THR A 28 -7.26 -23.37 -6.67
N ILE A 29 -6.73 -22.73 -5.64
CA ILE A 29 -5.30 -22.70 -5.34
C ILE A 29 -5.08 -23.13 -3.91
N ASP A 30 -4.10 -23.99 -3.70
CA ASP A 30 -3.59 -24.29 -2.37
C ASP A 30 -2.67 -23.18 -1.89
N VAL A 31 -3.03 -22.56 -0.77
CA VAL A 31 -2.33 -21.44 -0.13
C VAL A 31 -1.88 -21.84 1.28
N PHE A 32 -1.64 -23.14 1.48
CA PHE A 32 -1.24 -23.74 2.75
C PHE A 32 -0.18 -22.88 3.47
N ARG A 33 -0.43 -22.59 4.75
CA ARG A 33 0.44 -21.79 5.66
C ARG A 33 0.57 -20.30 5.35
N CYS A 34 -0.15 -19.76 4.37
CA CYS A 34 -0.11 -18.32 4.15
C CYS A 34 -1.01 -17.62 5.17
N GLY A 35 -0.39 -16.91 6.11
CA GLY A 35 -1.05 -15.86 6.88
C GLY A 35 -1.73 -14.86 5.94
N ALA A 36 -2.59 -14.00 6.47
CA ALA A 36 -3.40 -13.01 5.73
C ALA A 36 -2.81 -12.56 4.37
N VAL A 37 -3.65 -12.54 3.33
CA VAL A 37 -3.33 -11.87 2.08
C VAL A 37 -3.57 -10.40 2.39
N LEU A 38 -2.49 -9.66 2.66
CA LEU A 38 -2.56 -8.35 3.31
C LEU A 38 -2.96 -7.24 2.33
N HIS A 39 -2.38 -7.25 1.13
CA HIS A 39 -2.63 -6.23 0.12
C HIS A 39 -2.94 -6.86 -1.24
N ARG A 40 -3.91 -6.27 -1.95
CA ARG A 40 -4.26 -6.59 -3.33
C ARG A 40 -3.84 -5.43 -4.22
N PHE A 41 -3.11 -5.74 -5.28
CA PHE A 41 -2.72 -4.78 -6.29
C PHE A 41 -3.30 -5.18 -7.65
N CYS A 42 -3.50 -4.20 -8.53
CA CYS A 42 -3.93 -4.42 -9.90
C CYS A 42 -2.92 -3.79 -10.85
N ALA A 43 -2.37 -4.59 -11.76
CA ALA A 43 -1.42 -4.10 -12.77
C ALA A 43 -1.54 -4.95 -14.05
N HIS A 44 -1.64 -4.30 -15.21
CA HIS A 44 -1.73 -4.91 -16.53
C HIS A 44 -2.91 -5.88 -16.70
N GLY A 45 -4.00 -5.69 -15.94
CA GLY A 45 -5.13 -6.62 -15.90
C GLY A 45 -4.88 -7.88 -15.06
N CYS A 46 -3.80 -7.90 -14.28
CA CYS A 46 -3.51 -8.94 -13.31
C CYS A 46 -3.86 -8.46 -11.90
N PHE A 47 -4.29 -9.40 -11.05
CA PHE A 47 -4.41 -9.18 -9.61
C PHE A 47 -3.20 -9.78 -8.90
N CYS A 48 -2.57 -9.03 -8.02
CA CYS A 48 -1.37 -9.46 -7.30
C CYS A 48 -1.60 -9.43 -5.79
N TRP A 49 -1.09 -10.44 -5.09
CA TRP A 49 -1.20 -10.58 -3.65
C TRP A 49 0.14 -10.94 -3.02
N GLU A 50 0.56 -10.17 -2.03
CA GLU A 50 1.70 -10.56 -1.21
C GLU A 50 1.30 -11.75 -0.33
N VAL A 51 2.16 -12.77 -0.35
CA VAL A 51 1.98 -13.98 0.41
C VAL A 51 2.84 -13.92 1.67
N PHE A 52 2.18 -13.69 2.81
CA PHE A 52 2.83 -13.46 4.11
C PHE A 52 3.93 -14.49 4.42
N ARG A 53 5.11 -14.00 4.81
CA ARG A 53 6.32 -14.77 5.18
C ARG A 53 6.87 -15.74 4.11
N SER A 54 6.44 -15.64 2.87
CA SER A 54 6.92 -16.53 1.80
C SER A 54 7.85 -15.86 0.78
N ASN A 55 8.03 -14.53 0.85
CA ASN A 55 8.74 -13.73 -0.16
C ASN A 55 8.25 -14.03 -1.58
N LYS A 56 6.94 -14.26 -1.74
CA LYS A 56 6.30 -14.51 -3.03
C LYS A 56 5.10 -13.60 -3.21
N LEU A 57 4.88 -13.25 -4.46
CA LEU A 57 3.70 -12.57 -4.96
C LEU A 57 2.88 -13.58 -5.74
N LEU A 58 1.66 -13.85 -5.31
CA LEU A 58 0.69 -14.61 -6.09
C LEU A 58 0.08 -13.67 -7.14
N VAL A 59 0.08 -14.08 -8.39
CA VAL A 59 -0.44 -13.28 -9.51
C VAL A 59 -1.54 -14.06 -10.22
N LEU A 60 -2.71 -13.46 -10.37
CA LEU A 60 -3.79 -13.93 -11.23
C LEU A 60 -3.82 -13.09 -12.50
N ASP A 61 -3.58 -13.73 -13.64
CA ASP A 61 -3.91 -13.15 -14.93
C ASP A 61 -5.43 -13.25 -15.12
N ALA A 62 -6.14 -12.11 -15.05
CA ALA A 62 -7.59 -12.10 -15.14
C ALA A 62 -8.12 -12.35 -16.56
N ARG A 63 -7.26 -12.25 -17.59
CA ARG A 63 -7.64 -12.54 -18.98
C ARG A 63 -7.60 -14.04 -19.24
N ARG A 64 -6.59 -14.71 -18.68
CA ARG A 64 -6.38 -16.16 -18.83
C ARG A 64 -7.03 -16.98 -17.72
N ILE A 65 -7.36 -16.34 -16.60
CA ILE A 65 -7.83 -16.99 -15.36
C ILE A 65 -6.76 -17.97 -14.83
N GLU A 66 -5.49 -17.59 -14.97
CA GLU A 66 -4.35 -18.43 -14.61
C GLU A 66 -3.59 -17.82 -13.43
N PHE A 67 -3.19 -18.67 -12.49
CA PHE A 67 -2.35 -18.28 -11.37
C PHE A 67 -0.88 -18.57 -11.64
N SER A 68 -0.03 -17.67 -11.17
CA SER A 68 1.42 -17.81 -11.18
C SER A 68 2.01 -17.23 -9.91
N THR A 69 3.30 -17.48 -9.67
CA THR A 69 4.02 -16.91 -8.54
C THR A 69 5.26 -16.17 -9.01
N VAL A 70 5.55 -15.04 -8.38
CA VAL A 70 6.74 -14.23 -8.61
C VAL A 70 7.52 -14.15 -7.30
N ALA A 71 8.82 -14.45 -7.35
CA ALA A 71 9.69 -14.26 -6.20
C ALA A 71 9.85 -12.77 -5.89
N LEU A 72 9.81 -12.41 -4.63
CA LEU A 72 10.06 -11.07 -4.13
C LEU A 72 11.46 -11.02 -3.51
N PRO A 73 12.20 -9.90 -3.65
CA PRO A 73 13.48 -9.75 -2.93
C PRO A 73 13.22 -9.75 -1.43
N PRO A 74 14.21 -9.96 -0.55
CA PRO A 74 14.00 -9.81 0.90
C PRO A 74 13.41 -8.44 1.26
N PRO A 75 12.58 -8.33 2.31
CA PRO A 75 12.11 -7.03 2.78
C PRO A 75 13.30 -6.18 3.28
N PRO A 76 13.25 -4.86 3.15
CA PRO A 76 14.31 -3.96 3.61
C PRO A 76 14.44 -3.87 5.14
N GLY A 77 13.51 -4.45 5.91
CA GLY A 77 13.51 -4.41 7.38
C GLY A 77 12.89 -5.66 8.03
N PRO A 78 12.87 -5.72 9.37
CA PRO A 78 12.40 -6.88 10.14
C PRO A 78 10.87 -7.10 10.08
N ASP A 79 10.11 -6.07 9.69
CA ASP A 79 8.65 -6.09 9.65
C ASP A 79 8.07 -6.52 8.28
N VAL A 80 6.73 -6.62 8.24
CA VAL A 80 5.98 -6.86 7.00
C VAL A 80 6.35 -5.80 5.95
N ARG A 81 6.60 -6.24 4.71
CA ARG A 81 6.98 -5.33 3.64
C ARG A 81 5.84 -4.36 3.34
N LYS A 82 6.07 -3.06 3.56
CA LYS A 82 5.20 -2.01 3.05
C LYS A 82 5.47 -1.81 1.56
N MET A 83 4.70 -2.49 0.71
CA MET A 83 4.89 -2.45 -0.74
C MET A 83 3.62 -2.14 -1.53
N ALA A 84 3.82 -1.67 -2.76
CA ALA A 84 2.83 -1.61 -3.82
C ALA A 84 3.36 -2.27 -5.10
N ILE A 85 2.49 -2.99 -5.81
CA ILE A 85 2.75 -3.40 -7.19
C ILE A 85 2.08 -2.40 -8.13
N VAL A 86 2.84 -1.96 -9.13
CA VAL A 86 2.43 -0.96 -10.13
C VAL A 86 2.73 -1.46 -11.54
N GLU A 87 2.15 -0.80 -12.54
CA GLU A 87 2.48 -1.03 -13.93
C GLU A 87 3.85 -0.41 -14.27
N ALA A 88 4.74 -1.18 -14.88
CA ALA A 88 5.99 -0.69 -15.46
C ALA A 88 6.00 -0.88 -16.99
N GLY A 89 6.87 -0.13 -17.67
CA GLY A 89 7.00 -0.15 -19.12
C GLY A 89 7.35 -1.53 -19.67
N GLY A 90 6.78 -1.86 -20.84
CA GLY A 90 6.97 -3.14 -21.52
C GLY A 90 6.14 -4.29 -20.94
N GLY A 91 4.99 -3.99 -20.32
CA GLY A 91 4.10 -5.00 -19.73
C GLY A 91 4.66 -5.68 -18.48
N ARG A 92 5.62 -5.05 -17.81
CA ARG A 92 6.31 -5.58 -16.63
C ARG A 92 5.68 -5.05 -15.36
N LEU A 93 5.89 -5.77 -14.25
CA LEU A 93 5.51 -5.29 -12.92
C LEU A 93 6.58 -4.35 -12.37
N GLY A 94 6.14 -3.25 -11.80
CA GLY A 94 6.94 -2.40 -10.91
C GLY A 94 6.59 -2.68 -9.45
N MET A 95 7.54 -2.44 -8.57
CA MET A 95 7.39 -2.54 -7.13
C MET A 95 7.90 -1.27 -6.49
N LEU A 96 7.06 -0.67 -5.65
CA LEU A 96 7.42 0.44 -4.76
C LEU A 96 7.42 -0.10 -3.34
N THR A 97 8.46 0.16 -2.57
CA THR A 97 8.49 -0.22 -1.15
C THR A 97 9.11 0.88 -0.31
N ILE A 98 8.53 1.11 0.86
CA ILE A 98 9.02 2.07 1.83
C ILE A 98 10.25 1.46 2.52
N SER A 99 11.35 2.19 2.49
CA SER A 99 12.53 1.89 3.29
C SER A 99 12.52 2.80 4.51
N GLU A 100 12.29 2.21 5.67
CA GLU A 100 12.26 2.94 6.95
C GLU A 100 13.69 3.19 7.42
N HIS A 101 14.00 4.43 7.78
CA HIS A 101 15.27 4.76 8.44
C HIS A 101 15.12 4.65 9.97
N PRO A 102 16.10 4.03 10.67
CA PRO A 102 16.05 3.91 12.13
C PRO A 102 16.35 5.22 12.88
N GLU A 103 16.97 6.20 12.22
CA GLU A 103 17.23 7.55 12.75
C GLU A 103 16.16 8.53 12.22
N PRO A 104 15.81 9.60 12.96
CA PRO A 104 14.90 10.64 12.46
C PRO A 104 15.47 11.24 11.17
N GLY A 105 14.82 10.92 10.05
CA GLY A 105 15.26 11.22 8.70
C GLY A 105 14.24 10.75 7.67
N ALA A 106 14.28 11.36 6.48
CA ALA A 106 13.28 11.13 5.43
C ALA A 106 13.20 9.64 5.01
N ASP A 107 12.06 9.01 5.32
CA ASP A 107 11.65 7.78 4.64
C ASP A 107 11.78 7.96 3.12
N HIS A 108 12.11 6.89 2.40
CA HIS A 108 12.18 6.94 0.94
C HIS A 108 11.47 5.74 0.31
N LEU A 109 10.98 5.96 -0.91
CA LEU A 109 10.41 4.90 -1.73
C LEU A 109 11.49 4.34 -2.67
N LEU A 110 11.69 3.03 -2.59
CA LEU A 110 12.51 2.28 -3.51
C LEU A 110 11.65 1.77 -4.66
N TYR A 111 12.00 2.15 -5.89
CA TYR A 111 11.36 1.64 -7.10
C TYR A 111 12.21 0.57 -7.77
N ALA A 112 11.62 -0.61 -7.97
CA ALA A 112 12.22 -1.72 -8.68
C ALA A 112 11.29 -2.23 -9.79
N VAL A 113 11.87 -2.74 -10.86
CA VAL A 113 11.13 -3.31 -11.99
C VAL A 113 11.47 -4.78 -12.14
N GLN A 114 10.44 -5.60 -12.36
CA GLN A 114 10.60 -7.02 -12.64
C GLN A 114 11.36 -7.19 -13.95
N SER A 115 12.34 -8.08 -13.94
CA SER A 115 13.14 -8.45 -15.10
C SER A 115 13.46 -9.94 -15.04
N LYS A 116 14.03 -10.47 -16.12
CA LYS A 116 14.61 -11.82 -16.12
C LYS A 116 16.13 -11.71 -16.03
N ASP A 117 16.74 -12.63 -15.29
CA ASP A 117 18.19 -12.81 -15.32
C ASP A 117 18.64 -13.56 -16.59
N ALA A 118 19.95 -13.79 -16.72
CA ALA A 118 20.52 -14.52 -17.87
C ALA A 118 20.02 -15.97 -18.01
N ASN A 119 19.51 -16.54 -16.92
CA ASN A 119 18.97 -17.90 -16.88
C ASN A 119 17.43 -17.92 -17.02
N GLY A 120 16.80 -16.76 -17.22
CA GLY A 120 15.36 -16.63 -17.37
C GLY A 120 14.58 -16.58 -16.04
N THR A 121 15.26 -16.55 -14.90
CA THR A 121 14.66 -16.44 -13.56
C THR A 121 14.15 -15.02 -13.32
N ASN A 122 12.98 -14.91 -12.69
CA ASN A 122 12.43 -13.61 -12.32
C ASN A 122 13.28 -12.95 -11.22
N GLN A 123 13.76 -11.73 -11.48
CA GLN A 123 14.49 -10.90 -10.54
C GLN A 123 13.94 -9.46 -10.52
N TRP A 124 14.24 -8.70 -9.49
CA TRP A 124 13.85 -7.30 -9.36
C TRP A 124 15.07 -6.41 -9.49
N GLN A 125 15.04 -5.48 -10.45
CA GLN A 125 16.10 -4.50 -10.66
C GLN A 125 15.70 -3.17 -10.06
N SER A 126 16.49 -2.67 -9.11
CA SER A 126 16.34 -1.30 -8.61
C SER A 126 16.52 -0.29 -9.74
N LYS A 127 15.70 0.76 -9.75
CA LYS A 127 15.68 1.81 -10.78
C LYS A 127 15.82 3.20 -10.19
N SER A 128 15.12 3.49 -9.10
CA SER A 128 15.09 4.85 -8.53
C SER A 128 14.86 4.80 -7.03
N VAL A 129 15.36 5.85 -6.37
CA VAL A 129 15.08 6.16 -4.97
C VAL A 129 14.34 7.49 -4.97
N ILE A 130 13.17 7.53 -4.35
CA ILE A 130 12.27 8.68 -4.35
C ILE A 130 12.20 9.20 -2.93
N SER A 131 12.66 10.42 -2.72
CA SER A 131 12.59 11.10 -1.43
C SER A 131 11.13 11.40 -1.08
N LEU A 132 10.73 11.06 0.14
CA LEU A 132 9.45 11.50 0.69
C LEU A 132 9.66 12.76 1.54
N PRO A 133 8.62 13.59 1.73
CA PRO A 133 8.66 14.70 2.67
C PRO A 133 9.08 14.25 4.08
N GLU A 134 9.92 15.07 4.72
CA GLU A 134 10.42 14.83 6.08
C GLU A 134 9.33 14.94 7.15
N ASN A 135 9.62 14.49 8.37
CA ASN A 135 8.75 14.55 9.57
C ASN A 135 7.49 13.69 9.52
N TYR A 136 7.48 12.68 8.64
CA TYR A 136 6.42 11.69 8.57
C TYR A 136 7.01 10.28 8.50
N ARG A 137 6.33 9.34 9.16
CA ARG A 137 6.44 7.91 8.87
C ARG A 137 5.39 7.53 7.85
N TYR A 138 5.76 6.71 6.87
CA TYR A 138 4.86 6.43 5.76
C TYR A 138 4.16 5.07 5.82
N GLY A 139 2.95 5.05 5.24
CA GLY A 139 2.20 3.85 4.89
C GLY A 139 1.71 3.92 3.45
N ILE A 140 1.52 2.75 2.83
CA ILE A 140 0.93 2.64 1.48
C ILE A 140 -0.56 2.33 1.63
N MET A 141 -1.41 3.20 1.06
CA MET A 141 -2.85 2.97 1.02
C MET A 141 -3.26 2.16 -0.19
N GLY A 142 -2.70 2.47 -1.37
CA GLY A 142 -3.06 1.80 -2.61
C GLY A 142 -2.66 2.58 -3.85
N VAL A 143 -3.00 2.01 -5.00
CA VAL A 143 -2.65 2.54 -6.33
C VAL A 143 -3.92 2.69 -7.14
N ALA A 144 -4.15 3.87 -7.71
CA ALA A 144 -5.28 4.14 -8.60
C ALA A 144 -4.97 5.31 -9.54
N GLY A 145 -5.50 5.26 -10.77
CA GLY A 145 -5.48 6.40 -11.68
C GLY A 145 -4.09 6.90 -12.10
N GLY A 146 -3.05 6.07 -12.02
CA GLY A 146 -1.67 6.47 -12.29
C GLY A 146 -0.93 7.07 -11.08
N TYR A 147 -1.51 6.98 -9.89
CA TYR A 147 -0.93 7.50 -8.65
C TYR A 147 -0.84 6.40 -7.59
N LEU A 148 0.21 6.48 -6.77
CA LEU A 148 0.30 5.79 -5.49
C LEU A 148 -0.16 6.75 -4.39
N LEU A 149 -1.07 6.30 -3.53
CA LEU A 149 -1.53 7.06 -2.37
C LEU A 149 -0.82 6.57 -1.11
N LEU A 150 -0.31 7.54 -0.34
CA LEU A 150 0.46 7.34 0.87
C LEU A 150 -0.21 8.02 2.07
N THR A 151 -0.14 7.38 3.24
CA THR A 151 -0.35 8.03 4.53
C THR A 151 0.99 8.50 5.07
N GLY A 152 1.05 9.75 5.55
CA GLY A 152 2.13 10.28 6.36
C GLY A 152 1.64 10.47 7.80
N TYR A 153 2.19 9.68 8.71
CA TYR A 153 1.98 9.79 10.15
C TYR A 153 3.02 10.75 10.72
N PRO A 154 2.63 11.94 11.21
CA PRO A 154 3.58 12.86 11.81
C PRO A 154 4.17 12.28 13.11
N GLU A 155 5.34 12.75 13.50
CA GLU A 155 5.95 12.34 14.78
C GLU A 155 5.30 13.01 16.01
N ASP A 156 4.72 14.20 15.82
CA ASP A 156 4.00 14.96 16.85
C ASP A 156 2.47 14.73 16.78
N ASP A 157 1.71 15.32 17.71
CA ASP A 157 0.22 15.34 17.76
C ASP A 157 -0.45 16.12 16.61
N MET A 158 0.21 16.16 15.45
CA MET A 158 -0.30 16.76 14.22
C MET A 158 -1.28 15.82 13.51
N PRO A 159 -2.16 16.36 12.66
CA PRO A 159 -3.09 15.54 11.89
C PRO A 159 -2.35 14.66 10.86
N ILE A 160 -2.91 13.47 10.59
CA ILE A 160 -2.42 12.57 9.54
C ILE A 160 -2.51 13.29 8.20
N SER A 161 -1.40 13.26 7.45
CA SER A 161 -1.33 13.81 6.09
C SER A 161 -1.41 12.70 5.06
N TYR A 162 -1.90 13.02 3.88
CA TYR A 162 -1.99 12.13 2.74
C TYR A 162 -1.20 12.71 1.59
N PHE A 163 -0.44 11.87 0.92
CA PHE A 163 0.40 12.25 -0.21
C PHE A 163 0.07 11.38 -1.42
N SER A 164 0.21 11.97 -2.60
CA SER A 164 0.12 11.24 -3.86
C SER A 164 1.47 11.25 -4.56
N LEU A 165 1.86 10.11 -5.12
CA LEU A 165 3.04 9.98 -5.96
C LEU A 165 2.56 9.69 -7.39
N ASN A 166 2.92 10.55 -8.33
CA ASN A 166 2.69 10.29 -9.75
C ASN A 166 3.61 9.17 -10.23
N LEU A 167 3.05 8.08 -10.77
CA LEU A 167 3.82 6.89 -11.15
C LEU A 167 4.63 7.07 -12.44
N GLN A 168 4.33 8.09 -13.24
CA GLN A 168 5.07 8.41 -14.46
C GLN A 168 6.26 9.33 -14.18
N THR A 169 6.08 10.34 -13.33
CA THR A 169 7.10 11.36 -13.07
C THR A 169 7.88 11.12 -11.77
N PHE A 170 7.38 10.25 -10.90
CA PHE A 170 7.85 10.05 -9.53
C PHE A 170 7.88 11.32 -8.67
N GLN A 171 7.02 12.28 -8.98
CA GLN A 171 6.83 13.47 -8.16
C GLN A 171 5.82 13.18 -7.04
N VAL A 172 6.19 13.57 -5.83
CA VAL A 172 5.35 13.47 -4.62
C VAL A 172 4.68 14.81 -4.39
N GLU A 173 3.37 14.79 -4.15
CA GLU A 173 2.57 15.97 -3.84
C GLU A 173 1.72 15.71 -2.59
N TRP A 174 1.56 16.75 -1.78
CA TRP A 174 0.59 16.73 -0.69
C TRP A 174 -0.82 16.69 -1.27
N PHE A 175 -1.68 15.81 -0.72
CA PHE A 175 -3.03 15.59 -1.20
C PHE A 175 -4.08 16.21 -0.26
N CYS A 176 -4.07 15.80 1.01
CA CYS A 176 -4.94 16.37 2.05
C CYS A 176 -4.42 16.01 3.46
N GLN A 177 -5.11 16.50 4.50
CA GLN A 177 -4.86 16.09 5.89
C GLN A 177 -6.18 15.83 6.61
N THR A 178 -6.16 15.00 7.66
CA THR A 178 -7.31 14.89 8.56
C THR A 178 -7.54 16.23 9.27
N VAL A 179 -8.80 16.61 9.47
CA VAL A 179 -9.12 17.81 10.26
C VAL A 179 -9.19 17.39 11.73
N CYS A 180 -8.29 17.91 12.57
CA CYS A 180 -8.47 17.85 14.01
C CYS A 180 -9.61 18.81 14.39
N ILE A 181 -10.80 18.27 14.66
CA ILE A 181 -11.80 19.00 15.43
C ILE A 181 -11.30 18.95 16.88
N MET A 182 -10.40 19.87 17.22
CA MET A 182 -10.15 20.17 18.62
C MET A 182 -11.48 20.72 19.16
N SER A 183 -12.23 19.91 19.90
CA SER A 183 -13.43 20.35 20.59
C SER A 183 -13.05 21.42 21.60
N ASN A 184 -13.08 22.68 21.17
CA ASN A 184 -12.81 23.85 21.99
C ASN A 184 -14.05 24.24 22.82
N GLU A 185 -14.84 23.26 23.28
CA GLU A 185 -16.01 23.48 24.15
C GLU A 185 -15.64 23.29 25.62
N PHE A 186 -14.59 23.94 26.11
CA PHE A 186 -14.44 24.24 27.54
C PHE A 186 -13.62 25.51 27.73
N LEU A 187 -14.22 26.66 27.38
CA LEU A 187 -13.88 27.92 28.03
C LEU A 187 -15.12 28.38 28.80
N PRO A 188 -15.14 28.33 30.14
CA PRO A 188 -16.05 29.15 30.90
C PRO A 188 -15.62 30.61 30.73
N LEU A 189 -16.58 31.38 30.23
CA LEU A 189 -16.59 32.82 30.04
C LEU A 189 -15.90 33.57 31.18
N ALA A 190 -15.14 34.60 30.79
CA ALA A 190 -14.74 35.68 31.67
C ALA A 190 -15.97 36.24 32.41
N GLY A 191 -15.96 36.10 33.73
CA GLY A 191 -16.82 36.85 34.64
C GLY A 191 -15.98 37.89 35.34
N GLU A 192 -16.05 39.13 34.87
CA GLU A 192 -15.62 40.30 35.62
C GLU A 192 -16.39 40.36 36.95
N THR A 193 -15.70 40.49 38.07
CA THR A 193 -16.22 41.28 39.18
C THR A 193 -15.11 42.16 39.74
N HIS A 194 -15.41 43.45 39.70
CA HIS A 194 -14.60 44.57 40.14
C HIS A 194 -14.09 44.43 41.59
N SER A 195 -12.86 44.93 41.75
CA SER A 195 -12.18 45.34 42.97
C SER A 195 -12.97 46.29 43.87
N GLN A 196 -12.83 46.15 45.20
CA GLN A 196 -12.58 47.20 46.21
C GLN A 196 -12.35 46.53 47.58
N LEU A 197 -11.12 46.50 48.13
CA LEU A 197 -10.42 47.49 48.98
C LEU A 197 -10.72 47.39 50.50
N ARG A 198 -9.65 46.96 51.22
CA ARG A 198 -9.08 47.45 52.51
C ARG A 198 -9.75 47.19 53.88
N ALA A 199 -8.95 46.52 54.71
CA ALA A 199 -8.59 46.78 56.13
C ALA A 199 -9.67 47.22 57.15
N HIS A 200 -9.88 46.38 58.15
CA HIS A 200 -9.39 46.59 59.53
C HIS A 200 -9.29 45.27 60.27
#